data_AF-A0A327M8H7-F1
#
_entry.id   AF-A0A327M8H7-F1
#
_cell.length_a   1.000
_cell.length_b   1.000
_cell.length_c   1.000
_cell.angle_alpha   90.00
_cell.angle_beta   90.00
_cell.angle_gamma   90.00
#
_symmetry.space_group_name_H-M   'P 1'
#
loop_
_entity.id
_entity.type
_entity.pdbx_description
1 polymer ?
#
loop_
_entity_poly.entity_id
_entity_poly.type
_entity_poly.pdbx_seq_one_letter_code
_entity_poly.pdbx_strand_id
1 'polypeptide(L)'
;MAHGQGRRTGEGRLPGDPTPRQVVERAIRVDHAGEYGAKRIYQGQLAVLRGTRWEGLIRHMQAQEQVHLDTFARMIPARRVRPTALLPVWHVAGFALGAATALLGHRGAMACTVAVEEAIDEHYQAQERELGEDEAPLRAHIAQFRAEELEHRDIGLENEAELAPAYRALSAVIKAGCKLAIKVSERV
;
A
#
# COMPACT_ATOMS: atom_id res chain seq x y z
N MET A 1 -34.19 -4.59 21.53
CA MET A 1 -33.32 -4.43 20.33
C MET A 1 -31.95 -4.92 20.73
N ALA A 2 -31.52 -6.07 20.22
CA ALA A 2 -30.19 -6.59 20.51
C ALA A 2 -29.18 -5.72 19.74
N HIS A 3 -28.44 -4.86 20.44
CA HIS A 3 -27.18 -4.34 19.91
C HIS A 3 -26.26 -5.55 19.76
N GLY A 4 -26.19 -6.11 18.54
CA GLY A 4 -25.19 -7.11 18.20
C GLY A 4 -23.83 -6.48 18.49
N GLN A 5 -23.13 -6.98 19.50
CA GLN A 5 -21.76 -6.58 19.76
C GLN A 5 -20.97 -6.94 18.48
N GLY A 6 -20.49 -5.92 17.76
CA GLY A 6 -19.71 -6.16 16.55
C GLY A 6 -18.42 -6.89 16.87
N ARG A 7 -17.89 -7.60 15.87
CA ARG A 7 -16.72 -8.48 16.01
C ARG A 7 -15.54 -7.71 16.60
N ARG A 8 -14.83 -8.29 17.57
CA ARG A 8 -13.61 -7.71 18.14
C ARG A 8 -12.36 -8.15 17.39
N THR A 9 -11.32 -7.33 17.44
CA THR A 9 -10.01 -7.65 16.83
C THR A 9 -9.46 -8.93 17.46
N GLY A 10 -9.09 -9.91 16.64
CA GLY A 10 -8.60 -11.21 17.11
C GLY A 10 -9.65 -12.11 17.79
N GLU A 11 -10.95 -11.82 17.62
CA GLU A 11 -12.02 -12.73 18.02
C GLU A 11 -11.93 -14.05 17.24
N GLY A 12 -12.07 -15.18 17.95
CA GLY A 12 -11.94 -16.52 17.35
C GLY A 12 -10.50 -17.03 17.19
N ARG A 13 -9.50 -16.34 17.73
CA ARG A 13 -8.09 -16.75 17.66
C ARG A 13 -7.83 -18.15 18.25
N LEU A 14 -6.96 -18.91 17.58
CA LEU A 14 -6.46 -20.21 18.03
C LEU A 14 -5.10 -20.08 18.74
N PRO A 15 -4.65 -21.12 19.49
CA PRO A 15 -3.30 -21.15 20.02
C PRO A 15 -2.24 -20.99 18.91
N GLY A 16 -1.35 -20.00 19.05
CA GLY A 16 -0.33 -19.67 18.05
C GLY A 16 -0.67 -18.46 17.17
N ASP A 17 -1.94 -18.04 17.14
CA ASP A 17 -2.36 -16.85 16.41
C ASP A 17 -1.88 -15.56 17.10
N PRO A 18 -1.74 -14.45 16.34
CA PRO A 18 -1.41 -13.16 16.91
C PRO A 18 -2.46 -12.71 17.94
N THR A 19 -1.99 -12.12 19.04
CA THR A 19 -2.87 -11.39 19.95
C THR A 19 -3.51 -10.20 19.24
N PRO A 20 -4.66 -9.67 19.71
CA PRO A 20 -5.29 -8.48 19.11
C PRO A 20 -4.33 -7.30 18.97
N ARG A 21 -3.50 -7.08 19.99
CA ARG A 21 -2.44 -6.07 19.96
C ARG A 21 -1.42 -6.33 18.84
N GLN A 22 -1.00 -7.58 18.66
CA GLN A 22 -0.07 -7.93 17.58
C GLN A 22 -0.72 -7.76 16.20
N VAL A 23 -2.01 -8.03 16.02
CA VAL A 23 -2.74 -7.74 14.77
C VAL A 23 -2.63 -6.25 14.43
N VAL A 24 -2.95 -5.39 15.40
CA VAL A 24 -2.86 -3.91 15.23
C VAL A 24 -1.43 -3.44 14.97
N GLU A 25 -0.45 -3.95 15.72
CA GLU A 25 0.96 -3.62 15.53
C GLU A 25 1.48 -4.06 14.16
N ARG A 26 1.01 -5.20 13.65
CA ARG A 26 1.35 -5.69 12.30
C ARG A 26 0.74 -4.80 11.23
N ALA A 27 -0.55 -4.49 11.34
CA ALA A 27 -1.27 -3.64 10.40
C ALA A 27 -0.57 -2.28 10.21
N ILE A 28 -0.45 -1.51 11.29
CA ILE A 28 0.17 -0.17 11.24
C ILE A 28 1.62 -0.23 10.72
N ARG A 29 2.37 -1.27 11.07
CA ARG A 29 3.76 -1.42 10.63
C ARG A 29 3.84 -1.64 9.12
N VAL A 30 3.06 -2.58 8.60
CA VAL A 30 3.11 -2.92 7.19
C VAL A 30 2.51 -1.81 6.34
N ASP A 31 1.46 -1.13 6.81
CA ASP A 31 0.87 0.01 6.10
C ASP A 31 1.87 1.16 6.03
N HIS A 32 2.48 1.55 7.16
CA HIS A 32 3.56 2.55 7.15
C HIS A 32 4.71 2.19 6.18
N ALA A 33 5.09 0.91 6.11
CA ALA A 33 6.13 0.45 5.19
C ALA A 33 5.67 0.47 3.73
N GLY A 34 4.41 0.10 3.48
CA GLY A 34 3.72 0.13 2.19
C GLY A 34 3.68 1.54 1.64
N GLU A 35 3.11 2.48 2.40
CA GLU A 35 2.99 3.89 2.01
C GLU A 35 4.36 4.53 1.76
N TYR A 36 5.36 4.15 2.58
CA TYR A 36 6.71 4.61 2.35
C TYR A 36 7.28 4.06 1.04
N GLY A 37 7.00 2.79 0.72
CA GLY A 37 7.38 2.16 -0.54
C GLY A 37 6.69 2.79 -1.75
N ALA A 38 5.37 3.01 -1.69
CA ALA A 38 4.59 3.61 -2.76
C ALA A 38 4.98 5.07 -3.03
N LYS A 39 5.20 5.88 -1.98
CA LYS A 39 5.86 7.19 -2.14
C LYS A 39 7.18 7.09 -2.90
N ARG A 40 8.02 6.09 -2.59
CA ARG A 40 9.32 5.90 -3.27
C ARG A 40 9.13 5.48 -4.72
N ILE A 41 8.12 4.68 -5.05
CA ILE A 41 7.74 4.34 -6.44
C ILE A 41 7.41 5.62 -7.21
N TYR A 42 6.53 6.48 -6.69
CA TYR A 42 6.21 7.76 -7.35
C TYR A 42 7.45 8.66 -7.51
N GLN A 43 8.35 8.69 -6.53
CA GLN A 43 9.62 9.43 -6.65
C GLN A 43 10.52 8.86 -7.75
N GLY A 44 10.56 7.53 -7.91
CA GLY A 44 11.27 6.86 -9.01
C GLY A 44 10.66 7.17 -10.37
N GLN A 45 9.32 7.12 -10.48
CA GLN A 45 8.61 7.48 -11.71
C GLN A 45 8.89 8.94 -12.10
N LEU A 46 8.81 9.87 -11.14
CA LEU A 46 9.13 11.29 -11.35
C LEU A 46 10.61 11.55 -11.63
N ALA A 47 11.53 10.64 -11.28
CA ALA A 47 12.93 10.79 -11.67
C ALA A 47 13.12 10.63 -13.20
N VAL A 48 12.20 9.91 -13.85
CA VAL A 48 12.25 9.62 -15.29
C VAL A 48 11.27 10.48 -16.09
N LEU A 49 10.05 10.68 -15.58
CA LEU A 49 8.96 11.33 -16.32
C LEU A 49 8.76 12.81 -15.99
N ARG A 50 9.62 13.41 -15.16
CA ARG A 50 9.61 14.87 -14.91
C ARG A 50 9.86 15.64 -16.21
N GLY A 51 9.15 16.75 -16.38
CA GLY A 51 9.17 17.59 -17.58
C GLY A 51 8.30 17.05 -18.73
N THR A 52 7.72 15.85 -18.59
CA THR A 52 6.76 15.32 -19.56
C THR A 52 5.33 15.78 -19.20
N ARG A 53 4.39 15.61 -20.15
CA ARG A 53 2.97 15.90 -19.89
C ARG A 53 2.34 15.09 -18.74
N TRP A 54 2.99 14.00 -18.31
CA TRP A 54 2.48 13.10 -17.27
C TRP A 54 2.91 13.48 -15.86
N GLU A 55 3.83 14.43 -15.71
CA GLU A 55 4.34 14.84 -14.39
C GLU A 55 3.21 15.27 -13.44
N GLY A 56 2.23 16.05 -13.94
CA GLY A 56 1.12 16.53 -13.13
C GLY A 56 0.28 15.41 -12.53
N LEU A 57 -0.01 14.37 -13.34
CA LEU A 57 -0.78 13.21 -12.91
C LEU A 57 -0.04 12.42 -11.82
N ILE A 58 1.25 12.16 -12.02
CA ILE A 58 2.07 11.40 -11.06
C ILE A 58 2.23 12.18 -9.74
N ARG A 59 2.38 13.51 -9.81
CA ARG A 59 2.44 14.37 -8.62
C ARG A 59 1.12 14.40 -7.84
N HIS A 60 -0.01 14.32 -8.54
CA HIS A 60 -1.32 14.27 -7.89
C HIS A 60 -1.46 13.00 -7.04
N MET A 61 -1.21 11.82 -7.62
CA MET A 61 -1.25 10.56 -6.87
C MET A 61 -0.21 10.53 -5.73
N GLN A 62 1.02 11.00 -5.99
CA GLN A 62 2.05 11.14 -4.95
C GLN A 62 1.62 12.04 -3.78
N ALA A 63 0.82 13.08 -4.02
CA ALA A 63 0.37 13.97 -2.97
C ALA A 63 -0.66 13.30 -2.06
N GLN A 64 -1.56 12.47 -2.63
CA GLN A 64 -2.50 11.64 -1.85
C GLN A 64 -1.73 10.61 -1.01
N GLU A 65 -0.81 9.89 -1.63
CA GLU A 65 0.09 8.92 -0.98
C GLU A 65 0.84 9.53 0.23
N GLN A 66 1.28 10.79 0.12
CA GLN A 66 1.95 11.47 1.24
C GLN A 66 1.02 11.63 2.46
N VAL A 67 -0.28 11.83 2.25
CA VAL A 67 -1.27 11.92 3.33
C VAL A 67 -1.44 10.56 4.02
N HIS A 68 -1.43 9.47 3.26
CA HIS A 68 -1.49 8.11 3.79
C HIS A 68 -0.27 7.82 4.67
N LEU A 69 0.93 8.05 4.12
CA LEU A 69 2.20 7.88 4.84
C LEU A 69 2.23 8.71 6.12
N ASP A 70 1.85 9.99 6.06
CA ASP A 70 1.83 10.87 7.22
C ASP A 70 0.85 10.37 8.30
N THR A 71 -0.25 9.74 7.90
CA THR A 71 -1.23 9.15 8.80
C THR A 71 -0.64 7.98 9.57
N PHE A 72 -0.06 6.99 8.90
CA PHE A 72 0.55 5.87 9.59
C PHE A 72 1.85 6.25 10.34
N ALA A 73 2.62 7.21 9.83
CA ALA A 73 3.80 7.73 10.51
C ALA A 73 3.46 8.37 11.85
N ARG A 74 2.30 9.04 11.98
CA ARG A 74 1.79 9.52 13.27
C ARG A 74 1.35 8.39 14.19
N MET A 75 0.80 7.31 13.64
CA MET A 75 0.34 6.15 14.43
C MET A 75 1.49 5.34 15.03
N ILE A 76 2.64 5.25 14.35
CA ILE A 76 3.84 4.53 14.82
C ILE A 76 4.21 4.91 16.28
N PRO A 77 4.54 6.18 16.61
CA PRO A 77 4.87 6.56 17.98
C PRO A 77 3.65 6.57 18.90
N ALA A 78 2.48 7.00 18.40
CA ALA A 78 1.26 7.10 19.20
C ALA A 78 0.80 5.74 19.76
N ARG A 79 0.97 4.67 18.98
CA ARG A 79 0.58 3.30 19.35
C ARG A 79 1.78 2.43 19.74
N ARG A 80 2.97 3.02 19.88
CA ARG A 80 4.23 2.35 20.24
C ARG A 80 4.56 1.16 19.33
N VAL A 81 4.22 1.27 18.06
CA VAL A 81 4.54 0.29 17.02
C VAL A 81 5.98 0.51 16.58
N ARG A 82 6.73 -0.56 16.35
CA ARG A 82 8.06 -0.46 15.72
C ARG A 82 7.89 -0.51 14.21
N PRO A 83 8.48 0.44 13.45
CA PRO A 83 8.59 0.30 11.99
C PRO A 83 9.33 -0.99 11.63
N THR A 84 9.08 -1.50 10.43
CA THR A 84 9.79 -2.68 9.96
C THR A 84 11.29 -2.40 9.79
N ALA A 85 12.13 -3.36 10.18
CA ALA A 85 13.57 -3.27 9.95
C ALA A 85 13.95 -3.23 8.46
N LEU A 86 13.03 -3.62 7.57
CA LEU A 86 13.24 -3.66 6.11
C LEU A 86 13.01 -2.31 5.42
N LEU A 87 12.67 -1.25 6.15
CA LEU A 87 12.39 0.07 5.57
C LEU A 87 13.53 0.60 4.65
N PRO A 88 14.83 0.43 4.97
CA PRO A 88 15.92 0.82 4.06
C PRO A 88 15.93 0.02 2.75
N VAL A 89 15.51 -1.26 2.78
CA VAL A 89 15.39 -2.09 1.57
C VAL A 89 14.26 -1.54 0.71
N TRP A 90 13.11 -1.24 1.31
CA TRP A 90 11.95 -0.67 0.60
C TRP A 90 12.21 0.73 0.07
N HIS A 91 13.04 1.52 0.73
CA HIS A 91 13.49 2.81 0.24
C HIS A 91 14.14 2.72 -1.15
N VAL A 92 15.01 1.72 -1.34
CA VAL A 92 15.74 1.50 -2.58
C VAL A 92 14.86 0.76 -3.58
N ALA A 93 14.20 -0.31 -3.15
CA ALA A 93 13.39 -1.16 -4.02
C ALA A 93 12.20 -0.40 -4.63
N GLY A 94 11.46 0.39 -3.83
CA GLY A 94 10.35 1.19 -4.33
C GLY A 94 10.80 2.20 -5.38
N PHE A 95 11.87 2.95 -5.10
CA PHE A 95 12.41 3.90 -6.08
C PHE A 95 12.91 3.22 -7.35
N ALA A 96 13.66 2.12 -7.22
CA ALA A 96 14.16 1.37 -8.36
C ALA A 96 13.01 0.82 -9.22
N LEU A 97 11.97 0.27 -8.59
CA LEU A 97 10.78 -0.22 -9.28
C LEU A 97 10.08 0.91 -10.06
N GLY A 98 9.84 2.05 -9.41
CA GLY A 98 9.20 3.20 -10.05
C GLY A 98 10.02 3.77 -11.21
N ALA A 99 11.34 3.90 -11.04
CA ALA A 99 12.22 4.37 -12.10
C ALA A 99 12.30 3.36 -13.26
N ALA A 100 12.48 2.07 -12.97
CA ALA A 100 12.59 1.03 -13.99
C ALA A 100 11.33 0.90 -14.84
N THR A 101 10.16 0.97 -14.22
CA THR A 101 8.88 0.90 -14.95
C THR A 101 8.61 2.18 -15.74
N ALA A 102 8.99 3.34 -15.22
CA ALA A 102 8.91 4.59 -15.96
C ALA A 102 9.89 4.68 -17.15
N LEU A 103 11.03 3.99 -17.10
CA LEU A 103 11.93 3.85 -18.26
C LEU A 103 11.29 3.10 -19.44
N LEU A 104 10.25 2.31 -19.18
CA LEU A 104 9.40 1.70 -20.22
C LEU A 104 8.33 2.68 -20.77
N GLY A 105 8.38 3.95 -20.35
CA GLY A 105 7.43 5.00 -20.70
C GLY A 105 6.29 5.14 -19.68
N HIS A 106 5.35 6.06 -19.97
CA HIS A 106 4.23 6.36 -19.07
C HIS A 106 3.35 5.14 -18.83
N ARG A 107 3.10 4.31 -19.86
CA ARG A 107 2.32 3.07 -19.73
C ARG A 107 2.97 2.09 -18.76
N GLY A 108 4.30 1.98 -18.76
CA GLY A 108 5.03 1.16 -17.80
C GLY A 108 4.87 1.68 -16.37
N ALA A 109 4.95 2.99 -16.16
CA ALA A 109 4.66 3.61 -14.87
C ALA A 109 3.21 3.35 -14.42
N MET A 110 2.22 3.53 -15.30
CA MET A 110 0.81 3.26 -14.98
C MET A 110 0.56 1.77 -14.70
N ALA A 111 1.19 0.86 -15.45
CA ALA A 111 1.12 -0.58 -15.16
C ALA A 111 1.72 -0.94 -13.80
N CYS A 112 2.79 -0.25 -13.38
CA CYS A 112 3.34 -0.39 -12.03
C CYS A 112 2.34 0.06 -10.98
N THR A 113 1.76 1.25 -11.13
CA THR A 113 0.74 1.80 -10.22
C THR A 113 -0.43 0.82 -10.09
N VAL A 114 -1.05 0.42 -11.20
CA VAL A 114 -2.16 -0.55 -11.19
C VAL A 114 -1.81 -1.84 -10.45
N ALA A 115 -0.65 -2.43 -10.74
CA ALA A 115 -0.23 -3.68 -10.11
C ALA A 115 0.05 -3.55 -8.61
N VAL A 116 0.56 -2.40 -8.16
CA VAL A 116 0.78 -2.10 -6.75
C VAL A 116 -0.57 -1.89 -6.05
N GLU A 117 -1.45 -1.08 -6.60
CA GLU A 117 -2.75 -0.76 -5.99
C GLU A 117 -3.67 -1.97 -5.90
N GLU A 118 -3.63 -2.87 -6.87
CA GLU A 118 -4.36 -4.14 -6.75
C GLU A 118 -3.82 -5.02 -5.61
N ALA A 119 -2.51 -4.99 -5.32
CA ALA A 119 -1.95 -5.70 -4.19
C ALA A 119 -2.28 -5.03 -2.85
N ILE A 120 -2.35 -3.70 -2.83
CA ILE A 120 -2.74 -2.91 -1.64
C ILE A 120 -4.24 -3.08 -1.36
N ASP A 121 -5.11 -3.07 -2.37
CA ASP A 121 -6.56 -3.36 -2.19
C ASP A 121 -6.78 -4.74 -1.56
N GLU A 122 -6.12 -5.78 -2.07
CA GLU A 122 -6.20 -7.12 -1.48
C GLU A 122 -5.76 -7.13 0.00
N HIS A 123 -4.70 -6.38 0.33
CA HIS A 123 -4.15 -6.26 1.68
C HIS A 123 -5.10 -5.50 2.62
N TYR A 124 -5.60 -4.33 2.22
CA TYR A 124 -6.56 -3.57 3.01
C TYR A 124 -7.87 -4.30 3.21
N GLN A 125 -8.38 -5.04 2.21
CA GLN A 125 -9.51 -5.94 2.41
C GLN A 125 -9.24 -7.00 3.48
N ALA A 126 -8.01 -7.53 3.56
CA ALA A 126 -7.65 -8.48 4.61
C ALA A 126 -7.67 -7.83 5.99
N GLN A 127 -7.10 -6.64 6.12
CA GLN A 127 -7.10 -5.90 7.39
C GLN A 127 -8.51 -5.49 7.84
N GLU A 128 -9.38 -5.06 6.93
CA GLU A 128 -10.78 -4.77 7.23
C GLU A 128 -11.52 -5.98 7.83
N ARG A 129 -11.15 -7.20 7.39
CA ARG A 129 -11.67 -8.48 7.94
C ARG A 129 -11.02 -8.89 9.25
N GLU A 130 -9.79 -8.46 9.53
CA GLU A 130 -9.04 -8.82 10.74
C GLU A 130 -9.29 -7.86 11.91
N LEU A 131 -9.48 -6.58 11.63
CA LEU A 131 -9.77 -5.54 12.62
C LEU A 131 -11.26 -5.54 13.00
N GLY A 132 -11.53 -5.41 14.29
CA GLY A 132 -12.88 -5.38 14.85
C GLY A 132 -13.39 -3.97 15.12
N GLU A 133 -14.57 -3.87 15.74
CA GLU A 133 -15.19 -2.60 16.16
C GLU A 133 -14.36 -1.87 17.23
N ASP A 134 -13.53 -2.60 17.99
CA ASP A 134 -12.60 -2.00 18.94
C ASP A 134 -11.43 -1.25 18.29
N GLU A 135 -11.26 -1.39 16.97
CA GLU A 135 -10.30 -0.65 16.15
C GLU A 135 -10.98 0.15 15.04
N ALA A 136 -12.24 0.58 15.25
CA ALA A 136 -13.02 1.36 14.29
C ALA A 136 -12.27 2.59 13.71
N PRO A 137 -11.49 3.38 14.48
CA PRO A 137 -10.73 4.50 13.90
C PRO A 137 -9.65 4.07 12.90
N LEU A 138 -8.95 2.96 13.18
CA LEU A 138 -7.93 2.42 12.25
C LEU A 138 -8.60 1.86 10.99
N ARG A 139 -9.71 1.12 11.16
CA ARG A 139 -10.52 0.61 10.04
C ARG A 139 -11.04 1.71 9.14
N ALA A 140 -11.44 2.85 9.71
CA ALA A 140 -11.92 3.99 8.94
C ALA A 140 -10.82 4.57 8.04
N HIS A 141 -9.59 4.69 8.55
CA HIS A 141 -8.45 5.11 7.72
C HIS A 141 -8.12 4.10 6.63
N ILE A 142 -8.08 2.80 6.95
CA ILE A 142 -7.84 1.74 5.97
C ILE A 142 -8.90 1.75 4.86
N ALA A 143 -10.19 1.85 5.22
CA ALA A 143 -11.27 1.90 4.25
C ALA A 143 -11.22 3.15 3.36
N GLN A 144 -10.85 4.30 3.94
CA GLN A 144 -10.63 5.52 3.18
C GLN A 144 -9.48 5.35 2.18
N PHE A 145 -8.30 4.94 2.65
CA PHE A 145 -7.12 4.83 1.78
C PHE A 145 -7.30 3.77 0.72
N ARG A 146 -7.93 2.63 1.05
CA ARG A 146 -8.34 1.64 0.07
C ARG A 146 -9.20 2.21 -1.05
N ALA A 147 -10.15 3.11 -0.74
CA ALA A 147 -10.96 3.75 -1.78
C ALA A 147 -10.11 4.68 -2.67
N GLU A 148 -9.15 5.39 -2.08
CA GLU A 148 -8.20 6.25 -2.80
C GLU A 148 -7.22 5.40 -3.66
N GLU A 149 -6.79 4.22 -3.22
CA GLU A 149 -5.96 3.33 -4.05
C GLU A 149 -6.73 2.75 -5.24
N LEU A 150 -8.01 2.48 -5.07
CA LEU A 150 -8.86 2.07 -6.18
C LEU A 150 -8.99 3.21 -7.22
N GLU A 151 -9.03 4.46 -6.78
CA GLU A 151 -8.95 5.63 -7.67
C GLU A 151 -7.60 5.67 -8.41
N HIS A 152 -6.47 5.47 -7.72
CA HIS A 152 -5.14 5.44 -8.34
C HIS A 152 -5.00 4.31 -9.38
N ARG A 153 -5.54 3.13 -9.06
CA ARG A 153 -5.63 2.00 -9.98
C ARG A 153 -6.43 2.39 -11.23
N ASP A 154 -7.60 2.98 -11.04
CA ASP A 154 -8.50 3.33 -12.14
C ASP A 154 -7.88 4.43 -13.02
N ILE A 155 -7.21 5.42 -12.41
CA ILE A 155 -6.37 6.40 -13.12
C ILE A 155 -5.33 5.68 -13.99
N GLY A 156 -4.61 4.70 -13.43
CA GLY A 156 -3.62 3.94 -14.18
C GLY A 156 -4.21 3.21 -15.39
N LEU A 157 -5.37 2.58 -15.23
CA LEU A 157 -6.11 1.90 -16.30
C LEU A 157 -6.56 2.88 -17.39
N GLU A 158 -7.14 4.01 -17.01
CA GLU A 158 -7.57 5.08 -17.92
C GLU A 158 -6.39 5.70 -18.69
N ASN A 159 -5.18 5.66 -18.10
CA ASN A 159 -3.94 6.15 -18.69
C ASN A 159 -3.12 5.03 -19.35
N GLU A 160 -3.81 4.05 -19.94
CA GLU A 160 -3.27 3.03 -20.84
C GLU A 160 -2.28 2.04 -20.18
N ALA A 161 -2.39 1.79 -18.87
CA ALA A 161 -1.58 0.78 -18.18
C ALA A 161 -1.56 -0.57 -18.91
N GLU A 162 -2.71 -1.02 -19.40
CA GLU A 162 -2.85 -2.32 -20.06
C GLU A 162 -2.11 -2.42 -21.40
N LEU A 163 -1.74 -1.27 -21.99
CA LEU A 163 -0.96 -1.19 -23.21
C LEU A 163 0.56 -1.18 -22.96
N ALA A 164 1.00 -1.35 -21.71
CA ALA A 164 2.41 -1.48 -21.38
C ALA A 164 3.04 -2.74 -21.98
N PRO A 165 4.33 -2.71 -22.36
CA PRO A 165 5.04 -3.90 -22.82
C PRO A 165 4.96 -5.03 -21.79
N ALA A 166 4.48 -6.20 -22.24
CA ALA A 166 4.32 -7.38 -21.41
C ALA A 166 3.48 -7.15 -20.12
N TYR A 167 2.48 -6.26 -20.17
CA TYR A 167 1.62 -5.85 -19.05
C TYR A 167 1.30 -6.98 -18.05
N ARG A 168 0.70 -8.08 -18.53
CA ARG A 168 0.31 -9.20 -17.64
C ARG A 168 1.49 -9.81 -16.87
N ALA A 169 2.64 -9.98 -17.51
CA ALA A 169 3.83 -10.52 -16.87
C ALA A 169 4.43 -9.52 -15.88
N LEU A 170 4.52 -8.24 -16.28
CA LEU A 170 4.99 -7.16 -15.41
C LEU A 170 4.11 -7.05 -14.15
N SER A 171 2.79 -6.97 -14.32
CA SER A 171 1.85 -6.87 -13.21
C SER A 171 1.91 -8.09 -12.30
N ALA A 172 2.06 -9.30 -12.84
CA ALA A 172 2.19 -10.51 -12.03
C ALA A 172 3.44 -10.49 -11.15
N VAL A 173 4.59 -10.06 -11.70
CA VAL A 173 5.85 -9.95 -10.96
C VAL A 173 5.75 -8.87 -9.88
N ILE A 174 5.21 -7.70 -10.21
CA ILE A 174 5.06 -6.59 -9.25
C ILE A 174 4.13 -7.00 -8.10
N LYS A 175 2.95 -7.56 -8.41
CA LYS A 175 2.01 -8.07 -7.39
C LYS A 175 2.66 -9.11 -6.49
N ALA A 176 3.40 -10.06 -7.06
CA ALA A 176 4.11 -11.07 -6.27
C ALA A 176 5.16 -10.44 -5.35
N GLY A 177 5.90 -9.44 -5.84
CA GLY A 177 6.83 -8.64 -5.06
C GLY A 177 6.16 -7.89 -3.90
N CYS A 178 5.05 -7.20 -4.17
CA CYS A 178 4.27 -6.49 -3.14
C CYS A 178 3.74 -7.46 -2.07
N LYS A 179 3.14 -8.58 -2.47
CA LYS A 179 2.63 -9.61 -1.54
C LYS A 179 3.75 -10.19 -0.66
N LEU A 180 4.94 -10.39 -1.24
CA LEU A 180 6.11 -10.81 -0.46
C LEU A 180 6.54 -9.72 0.52
N ALA A 181 6.65 -8.47 0.07
CA ALA A 181 7.06 -7.32 0.89
C ALA A 181 6.10 -7.10 2.08
N ILE A 182 4.80 -7.19 1.85
CA ILE A 182 3.75 -7.13 2.88
C ILE A 182 3.99 -8.23 3.93
N LYS A 183 4.05 -9.50 3.48
CA LYS A 183 4.19 -10.67 4.36
C LYS A 183 5.43 -10.62 5.24
N VAL A 184 6.56 -10.12 4.72
CA VAL A 184 7.79 -10.00 5.52
C VAL A 184 7.71 -8.78 6.44
N SER A 185 7.20 -7.64 5.97
CA SER A 185 7.15 -6.39 6.73
C SER A 185 6.20 -6.43 7.91
N GLU A 186 5.16 -7.26 7.88
CA GLU A 186 4.32 -7.53 9.05
C GLU A 186 5.13 -8.12 10.22
N ARG A 187 6.18 -8.89 9.93
CA ARG A 187 6.84 -9.73 10.94
C ARG A 187 8.09 -9.10 11.55
N VAL A 188 8.86 -8.38 10.73
CA VAL A 188 10.17 -7.80 11.10
C VAL A 188 10.16 -6.30 11.18
#